data_AF-A0A380TIS1-F1
#
_entry.id   AF-A0A380TIS1-F1
#
_cell.length_a   1.000
_cell.length_b   1.000
_cell.length_c   1.000
_cell.angle_alpha   90.00
_cell.angle_beta   90.00
_cell.angle_gamma   90.00
#
_symmetry.space_group_name_H-M   'P 1'
#
loop_
_entity.id
_entity.type
_entity.pdbx_description
1 polymer ?
#
loop_
_entity_poly.entity_id
_entity_poly.type
_entity_poly.pdbx_seq_one_letter_code
_entity_poly.pdbx_strand_id
1 'polypeptide(L)'
;MNPVYFILGTPGSGRRAIVRDLIENGLAAEETAVVLLSGSEAADPQDARLAALANAEVRRWEWEGPAFPPMELPAEAAVFFLADPLASPIDQLEALKPWLEAQGRELARIFCVVDCRLAEKNPVLRQWFDALIHFADVVFLTRREGLANKWLSDFIKHFKDQRFPCHFVQVKAKGDLATPLVWLDPTVRRVSQYFDEGETYAIEGLETDDEEDDEEDTGLLPPEPYFIRQTSGRRDKELPDVREFLPKK
;
A
#
# COMPACT_ATOMS: atom_id res chain seq x y z
N MET A 1 13.94 -14.84 -5.24
CA MET A 1 13.20 -13.57 -5.47
C MET A 1 13.15 -12.89 -4.11
N ASN A 2 13.39 -11.59 -4.02
CA ASN A 2 13.51 -10.87 -2.74
C ASN A 2 12.30 -9.96 -2.56
N PRO A 3 11.09 -10.54 -2.38
CA PRO A 3 9.84 -9.82 -2.58
C PRO A 3 9.64 -8.76 -1.49
N VAL A 4 9.18 -7.59 -1.91
CA VAL A 4 8.68 -6.56 -1.01
C VAL A 4 7.17 -6.51 -1.13
N TYR A 5 6.49 -6.70 -0.01
CA TYR A 5 5.06 -6.41 0.16
C TYR A 5 4.94 -5.07 0.85
N PHE A 6 4.31 -4.09 0.21
CA PHE A 6 4.12 -2.76 0.79
C PHE A 6 2.70 -2.64 1.36
N ILE A 7 2.56 -2.34 2.64
CA ILE A 7 1.29 -2.42 3.37
C ILE A 7 0.81 -1.03 3.78
N LEU A 8 -0.25 -0.59 3.12
CA LEU A 8 -0.98 0.65 3.35
C LEU A 8 -2.19 0.42 4.27
N GLY A 9 -2.62 1.48 4.94
CA GLY A 9 -3.82 1.49 5.78
C GLY A 9 -3.63 2.34 7.03
N THR A 10 -4.73 2.60 7.74
CA THR A 10 -4.73 3.49 8.91
C THR A 10 -4.12 2.82 10.15
N PRO A 11 -3.73 3.59 11.19
CA PRO A 11 -3.28 3.00 12.45
C PRO A 11 -4.35 2.09 13.03
N GLY A 12 -3.89 0.95 13.54
CA GLY A 12 -4.78 -0.06 14.09
C GLY A 12 -5.57 -0.83 13.04
N SER A 13 -5.71 -0.45 11.76
CA SER A 13 -6.55 -1.12 10.73
C SER A 13 -6.48 -2.65 10.63
N GLY A 14 -5.48 -3.30 11.23
CA GLY A 14 -5.31 -4.74 11.24
C GLY A 14 -4.10 -5.20 10.43
N ARG A 15 -3.36 -4.27 9.81
CA ARG A 15 -2.14 -4.50 9.01
C ARG A 15 -1.19 -5.50 9.67
N ARG A 16 -0.85 -5.26 10.94
CA ARG A 16 0.06 -6.15 11.71
C ARG A 16 -0.47 -7.57 11.86
N ALA A 17 -1.77 -7.74 12.10
CA ALA A 17 -2.38 -9.06 12.25
C ALA A 17 -2.45 -9.82 10.92
N ILE A 18 -2.71 -9.11 9.81
CA ILE A 18 -2.69 -9.67 8.45
C ILE A 18 -1.27 -10.10 8.10
N VAL A 19 -0.27 -9.24 8.32
CA VAL A 19 1.15 -9.55 8.05
C VAL A 19 1.60 -10.77 8.87
N ARG A 20 1.21 -10.85 10.15
CA ARG A 20 1.47 -12.03 10.98
C ARG A 20 0.91 -13.30 10.34
N ASP A 21 -0.35 -13.27 9.92
CA ASP A 21 -1.01 -14.44 9.32
C ASP A 21 -0.40 -14.82 7.96
N LEU A 22 0.00 -13.84 7.15
CA LEU A 22 0.73 -14.07 5.90
C LEU A 22 2.07 -14.75 6.13
N ILE A 23 2.81 -14.35 7.16
CA ILE A 23 4.11 -14.98 7.49
C ILE A 23 3.88 -16.37 8.08
N GLU A 24 2.99 -16.50 9.06
CA GLU A 24 2.78 -17.74 9.81
C GLU A 24 2.13 -18.84 8.96
N ASN A 25 1.19 -18.48 8.09
CA ASN A 25 0.35 -19.43 7.35
C ASN A 25 0.47 -19.30 5.82
N GLY A 26 1.30 -18.37 5.33
CA GLY A 26 1.50 -18.13 3.90
C GLY A 26 2.90 -18.45 3.40
N LEU A 27 3.95 -18.17 4.19
CA LEU A 27 5.33 -18.53 3.83
C LEU A 27 5.63 -20.01 4.09
N ALA A 28 6.55 -20.57 3.32
CA ALA A 28 7.16 -21.87 3.62
C ALA A 28 8.02 -21.79 4.90
N ALA A 29 8.24 -22.92 5.55
CA ALA A 29 8.90 -22.97 6.86
C ALA A 29 10.37 -22.50 6.83
N GLU A 30 11.02 -22.66 5.68
CA GLU A 30 12.39 -22.24 5.39
C GLU A 30 12.52 -20.77 4.96
N GLU A 31 11.41 -20.12 4.59
CA GLU A 31 11.41 -18.73 4.17
C GLU A 31 11.47 -17.82 5.40
N THR A 32 12.32 -16.79 5.31
CA THR A 32 12.48 -15.78 6.36
C THR A 32 11.84 -14.47 5.95
N ALA A 33 11.36 -13.72 6.94
CA ALA A 33 10.70 -12.44 6.73
C ALA A 33 11.34 -11.33 7.56
N VAL A 34 11.37 -10.12 7.02
CA VAL A 34 11.60 -8.88 7.77
C VAL A 34 10.34 -8.05 7.75
N VAL A 35 9.85 -7.66 8.93
CA VAL A 35 8.71 -6.77 9.10
C VAL A 35 9.21 -5.39 9.48
N LEU A 36 9.00 -4.41 8.60
CA LEU A 36 9.36 -3.02 8.84
C LEU A 36 8.13 -2.27 9.37
N LEU A 37 8.20 -1.86 10.63
CA LEU A 37 7.16 -1.07 11.30
C LEU A 37 7.60 0.38 11.43
N SER A 38 6.73 1.34 11.13
CA SER A 38 7.04 2.74 11.41
C SER A 38 7.26 2.95 12.92
N GLY A 39 8.27 3.76 13.26
CA GLY A 39 8.57 4.17 14.62
C GLY A 39 7.60 5.22 15.16
N SER A 40 6.93 5.97 14.28
CA SER A 40 5.87 6.91 14.65
C SER A 40 4.58 6.21 15.10
N GLU A 41 4.38 4.95 14.68
CA GLU A 41 3.19 4.19 15.03
C GLU A 41 3.28 3.62 16.45
N ALA A 42 2.23 3.87 17.23
CA ALA A 42 2.13 3.38 18.60
C ALA A 42 2.31 1.85 18.69
N ALA A 43 2.86 1.40 19.83
CA ALA A 43 2.97 -0.02 20.14
C ALA A 43 1.59 -0.70 20.12
N ASP A 44 1.55 -1.90 19.59
CA ASP A 44 0.34 -2.71 19.45
C ASP A 44 0.61 -4.13 19.98
N PRO A 45 -0.37 -4.82 20.61
CA PRO A 45 -0.20 -6.20 21.04
C PRO A 45 0.25 -7.17 19.94
N GLN A 46 0.00 -6.85 18.67
CA GLN A 46 0.50 -7.62 17.52
C GLN A 46 2.01 -7.54 17.35
N ASP A 47 2.68 -6.49 17.85
CA ASP A 47 4.14 -6.36 17.76
C ASP A 47 4.83 -7.54 18.46
N ALA A 48 4.36 -7.89 19.66
CA ALA A 48 4.87 -9.03 20.40
C ALA A 48 4.58 -10.37 19.72
N ARG A 49 3.46 -10.48 19.00
CA ARG A 49 3.10 -11.71 18.26
C ARG A 49 3.94 -11.87 17.00
N LEU A 50 4.19 -10.77 16.28
CA LEU A 50 5.11 -10.74 15.15
C LEU A 50 6.54 -11.11 15.58
N ALA A 51 7.01 -10.53 16.68
CA ALA A 51 8.33 -10.82 17.22
C ALA A 51 8.49 -12.24 17.78
N ALA A 52 7.38 -12.94 18.03
CA ALA A 52 7.39 -14.33 18.49
C ALA A 52 7.45 -15.36 17.33
N LEU A 53 7.30 -14.92 16.07
CA LEU A 53 7.42 -15.81 14.91
C LEU A 53 8.87 -16.24 14.72
N ALA A 54 9.10 -17.54 14.57
CA ALA A 54 10.45 -18.10 14.49
C ALA A 54 11.21 -17.69 13.22
N ASN A 55 10.49 -17.37 12.15
CA ASN A 55 11.02 -17.01 10.84
C ASN A 55 10.84 -15.52 10.50
N ALA A 56 10.57 -14.65 11.49
CA ALA A 56 10.40 -13.22 11.26
C ALA A 56 11.30 -12.36 12.16
N GLU A 57 11.90 -11.33 11.56
CA GLU A 57 12.58 -10.25 12.27
C GLU A 57 11.73 -8.98 12.20
N VAL A 58 11.46 -8.34 13.34
CA VAL A 58 10.71 -7.07 13.38
C VAL A 58 11.68 -5.91 13.60
N ARG A 59 11.65 -4.93 12.70
CA ARG A 59 12.48 -3.71 12.79
C ARG A 59 11.61 -2.46 12.75
N ARG A 60 12.15 -1.39 13.35
CA ARG A 60 11.55 -0.05 13.32
C ARG A 60 12.28 0.83 12.33
N TRP A 61 11.55 1.72 11.67
CA TRP A 61 12.09 2.70 10.72
C TRP A 61 11.38 4.05 10.91
N GLU A 62 12.03 5.15 10.52
CA GLU A 62 11.46 6.49 10.62
C GLU A 62 11.30 7.12 9.23
N TRP A 63 10.23 7.89 9.05
CA TRP A 63 9.98 8.67 7.83
C TRP A 63 10.37 10.13 8.05
N GLU A 64 11.41 10.59 7.36
CA GLU A 64 11.80 12.01 7.35
C GLU A 64 11.44 12.71 6.03
N GLY A 65 11.22 11.94 4.96
CA GLY A 65 10.90 12.43 3.62
C GLY A 65 12.06 13.21 2.97
N PRO A 66 12.06 13.36 1.64
CA PRO A 66 11.11 12.79 0.67
C PRO A 66 11.44 11.33 0.30
N ALA A 67 12.49 10.73 0.86
CA ALA A 67 12.91 9.36 0.54
C ALA A 67 12.88 8.44 1.77
N PHE A 68 12.74 7.14 1.54
CA PHE A 68 12.96 6.15 2.58
C PHE A 68 14.45 6.06 2.94
N PRO A 69 14.79 5.83 4.22
CA PRO A 69 16.18 5.65 4.62
C PRO A 69 16.77 4.37 4.02
N PRO A 70 18.10 4.30 3.83
CA PRO A 70 18.75 3.05 3.50
C PRO A 70 18.54 2.03 4.63
N MET A 71 18.25 0.79 4.28
CA MET A 71 18.04 -0.30 5.24
C MET A 71 18.90 -1.50 4.84
N GLU A 72 19.63 -2.09 5.77
CA GLU A 72 20.43 -3.29 5.51
C GLU A 72 19.56 -4.54 5.69
N LEU A 73 19.00 -5.07 4.62
CA LEU A 73 18.05 -6.19 4.67
C LEU A 73 18.71 -7.51 4.25
N PRO A 74 18.43 -8.65 4.92
CA PRO A 74 18.94 -9.95 4.48
C PRO A 74 18.50 -10.26 3.05
N ALA A 75 19.43 -10.66 2.19
CA ALA A 75 19.19 -10.78 0.74
C ALA A 75 17.92 -11.60 0.43
N GLU A 76 17.86 -12.84 0.91
CA GLU A 76 16.77 -13.80 0.60
C GLU A 76 15.49 -13.60 1.44
N ALA A 77 15.43 -12.62 2.34
CA ALA A 77 14.24 -12.42 3.17
C ALA A 77 13.13 -11.70 2.41
N ALA A 78 11.89 -12.18 2.58
CA ALA A 78 10.69 -11.46 2.19
C ALA A 78 10.50 -10.24 3.10
N VAL A 79 10.18 -9.09 2.53
CA VAL A 79 10.04 -7.85 3.29
C VAL A 79 8.57 -7.45 3.35
N PHE A 80 8.02 -7.37 4.55
CA PHE A 80 6.70 -6.80 4.80
C PHE A 80 6.89 -5.38 5.32
N PHE A 81 6.76 -4.42 4.41
CA PHE A 81 7.01 -3.02 4.67
C PHE A 81 5.69 -2.30 4.99
N LEU A 82 5.40 -2.10 6.28
CA LEU A 82 4.25 -1.30 6.69
C LEU A 82 4.58 0.18 6.55
N ALA A 83 3.85 0.86 5.65
CA ALA A 83 3.93 2.29 5.46
C ALA A 83 3.61 3.02 6.77
N ASP A 84 4.24 4.19 6.97
CA ASP A 84 3.91 5.08 8.06
C ASP A 84 2.46 5.56 7.87
N PRO A 85 1.55 5.20 8.79
CA PRO A 85 0.14 5.50 8.62
C PRO A 85 -0.24 6.94 9.00
N LEU A 86 0.69 7.71 9.56
CA LEU A 86 0.51 9.10 9.98
C LEU A 86 1.19 10.10 9.01
N ALA A 87 2.06 9.60 8.14
CA ALA A 87 2.63 10.35 7.02
C ALA A 87 1.75 10.25 5.76
N SER A 88 2.08 11.06 4.75
CA SER A 88 1.43 11.01 3.44
C SER A 88 1.66 9.63 2.79
N PRO A 89 0.59 8.87 2.47
CA PRO A 89 0.74 7.58 1.79
C PRO A 89 1.22 7.74 0.35
N ILE A 90 0.89 8.87 -0.29
CA ILE A 90 1.26 9.14 -1.68
C ILE A 90 2.74 9.50 -1.80
N ASP A 91 3.28 10.30 -0.88
CA ASP A 91 4.72 10.59 -0.89
C ASP A 91 5.55 9.33 -0.62
N GLN A 92 5.06 8.44 0.24
CA GLN A 92 5.69 7.14 0.49
C GLN A 92 5.62 6.20 -0.72
N LEU A 93 4.49 6.18 -1.45
CA LEU A 93 4.36 5.39 -2.69
C LEU A 93 5.28 5.90 -3.80
N GLU A 94 5.37 7.23 -3.96
CA GLU A 94 6.29 7.86 -4.92
C GLU A 94 7.75 7.50 -4.60
N ALA A 95 8.12 7.53 -3.32
CA ALA A 95 9.46 7.19 -2.84
C ALA A 95 9.80 5.69 -2.85
N LEU A 96 8.81 4.82 -3.03
CA LEU A 96 9.01 3.37 -2.95
C LEU A 96 9.82 2.83 -4.13
N LYS A 97 9.56 3.28 -5.36
CA LYS A 97 10.25 2.77 -6.56
C LYS A 97 11.77 3.03 -6.52
N PRO A 98 12.25 4.27 -6.26
CA PRO A 98 13.69 4.52 -6.10
C PRO A 98 14.31 3.73 -4.94
N TRP A 99 13.55 3.51 -3.86
CA TRP A 99 14.05 2.70 -2.74
C TRP A 99 14.20 1.22 -3.11
N LEU A 100 13.25 0.64 -3.84
CA LEU A 100 13.33 -0.73 -4.35
C LEU A 100 14.55 -0.93 -5.25
N GLU A 101 14.77 0.01 -6.18
CA GLU A 101 15.93 0.01 -7.08
C GLU A 101 17.25 0.09 -6.30
N ALA A 102 17.35 1.02 -5.34
CA ALA A 102 18.54 1.16 -4.50
C ALA A 102 18.81 -0.08 -3.61
N GLN A 103 17.76 -0.82 -3.25
CA GLN A 103 17.86 -2.05 -2.46
C GLN A 103 18.07 -3.30 -3.32
N GLY A 104 17.97 -3.20 -4.65
CA GLY A 104 18.01 -4.35 -5.55
C GLY A 104 16.87 -5.35 -5.26
N ARG A 105 15.67 -4.84 -4.97
CA ARG A 105 14.51 -5.63 -4.57
C ARG A 105 13.32 -5.39 -5.50
N GLU A 106 12.45 -6.39 -5.59
CA GLU A 106 11.27 -6.36 -6.45
C GLU A 106 10.00 -6.18 -5.61
N LEU A 107 9.11 -5.32 -6.09
CA LEU A 107 7.78 -5.18 -5.52
C LEU A 107 6.94 -6.39 -5.88
N ALA A 108 6.55 -7.19 -4.88
CA ALA A 108 5.63 -8.30 -5.09
C ALA A 108 4.18 -7.81 -5.15
N ARG A 109 3.72 -7.12 -4.09
CA ARG A 109 2.37 -6.55 -4.05
C ARG A 109 2.29 -5.34 -3.14
N ILE A 110 1.32 -4.48 -3.41
CA ILE A 110 0.82 -3.46 -2.51
C ILE A 110 -0.50 -3.94 -1.90
N PHE A 111 -0.55 -3.97 -0.57
CA PHE A 111 -1.74 -4.31 0.20
C PHE A 111 -2.37 -3.05 0.79
N CYS A 112 -3.66 -2.84 0.56
CA CYS A 112 -4.43 -1.81 1.26
C CYS A 112 -5.31 -2.47 2.32
N VAL A 113 -5.14 -2.08 3.59
CA VAL A 113 -5.99 -2.55 4.68
C VAL A 113 -6.99 -1.48 5.07
N VAL A 114 -8.27 -1.77 4.82
CA VAL A 114 -9.39 -0.87 5.07
C VAL A 114 -10.06 -1.24 6.38
N ASP A 115 -9.95 -0.33 7.36
CA ASP A 115 -10.82 -0.32 8.53
C ASP A 115 -12.23 0.09 8.10
N CYS A 116 -13.12 -0.90 7.94
CA CYS A 116 -14.46 -0.65 7.42
C CYS A 116 -15.31 0.23 8.34
N ARG A 117 -15.12 0.15 9.66
CA ARG A 117 -15.84 1.01 10.61
C ARG A 117 -15.39 2.45 10.52
N LEU A 118 -14.08 2.68 10.40
CA LEU A 118 -13.53 4.02 10.24
C LEU A 118 -14.01 4.65 8.92
N ALA A 119 -13.99 3.88 7.83
CA ALA A 119 -14.43 4.31 6.52
C ALA A 119 -15.94 4.62 6.48
N GLU A 120 -16.78 3.80 7.12
CA GLU A 120 -18.22 4.02 7.17
C GLU A 120 -18.59 5.24 8.00
N LYS A 121 -17.95 5.41 9.16
CA LYS A 121 -18.19 6.54 10.06
C LYS A 121 -17.74 7.88 9.46
N ASN A 122 -16.73 7.88 8.60
CA ASN A 122 -16.14 9.09 8.04
C ASN A 122 -16.12 9.03 6.50
N PRO A 123 -17.25 9.33 5.81
CA PRO A 123 -17.34 9.22 4.36
C PRO A 123 -16.31 10.04 3.58
N VAL A 124 -15.77 11.12 4.17
CA VAL A 124 -14.69 11.92 3.56
C VAL A 124 -13.41 11.10 3.34
N LEU A 125 -13.15 10.08 4.17
CA LEU A 125 -12.02 9.16 3.96
C LEU A 125 -12.18 8.30 2.71
N ARG A 126 -13.33 8.35 2.02
CA ARG A 126 -13.49 7.71 0.71
C ARG A 126 -12.38 8.14 -0.25
N GLN A 127 -12.11 9.44 -0.34
CA GLN A 127 -11.05 9.97 -1.20
C GLN A 127 -9.67 9.41 -0.84
N TRP A 128 -9.40 9.25 0.46
CA TRP A 128 -8.17 8.66 0.95
C TRP A 128 -8.05 7.18 0.54
N PHE A 129 -9.11 6.38 0.73
CA PHE A 129 -9.12 4.99 0.31
C PHE A 129 -9.10 4.82 -1.20
N ASP A 130 -9.74 5.70 -1.97
CA ASP A 130 -9.68 5.66 -3.43
C ASP A 130 -8.23 5.80 -3.91
N ALA A 131 -7.47 6.70 -3.29
CA ALA A 131 -6.05 6.90 -3.57
C ALA A 131 -5.20 5.68 -3.21
N LEU A 132 -5.38 5.10 -2.03
CA LEU A 132 -4.62 3.90 -1.65
C LEU A 132 -4.96 2.69 -2.52
N ILE A 133 -6.23 2.49 -2.84
CA ILE A 133 -6.72 1.33 -3.60
C ILE A 133 -6.31 1.43 -5.08
N HIS A 134 -6.07 2.64 -5.60
CA HIS A 134 -5.49 2.85 -6.93
C HIS A 134 -4.15 2.12 -7.12
N PHE A 135 -3.32 2.11 -6.07
CA PHE A 135 -2.02 1.44 -6.08
C PHE A 135 -2.06 0.00 -5.55
N ALA A 136 -3.17 -0.44 -4.98
CA ALA A 136 -3.24 -1.73 -4.30
C ALA A 136 -3.52 -2.90 -5.26
N ASP A 137 -2.83 -4.01 -5.05
CA ASP A 137 -3.10 -5.29 -5.70
C ASP A 137 -4.19 -6.08 -4.95
N VAL A 138 -4.21 -5.95 -3.61
CA VAL A 138 -5.18 -6.61 -2.74
C VAL A 138 -5.68 -5.63 -1.68
N VAL A 139 -6.99 -5.60 -1.48
CA VAL A 139 -7.70 -4.79 -0.48
C VAL A 139 -8.27 -5.71 0.58
N PHE A 140 -7.72 -5.63 1.80
CA PHE A 140 -8.20 -6.36 2.95
C PHE A 140 -9.23 -5.54 3.72
N LEU A 141 -10.45 -6.08 3.84
CA LEU A 141 -11.58 -5.46 4.52
C LEU A 141 -11.66 -5.99 5.95
N THR A 142 -11.22 -5.18 6.92
CA THR A 142 -11.18 -5.53 8.35
C THR A 142 -12.26 -4.77 9.13
N ARG A 143 -12.44 -5.14 10.40
CA ARG A 143 -13.38 -4.48 11.34
C ARG A 143 -14.80 -4.38 10.81
N ARG A 144 -15.22 -5.36 10.02
CA ARG A 144 -16.51 -5.34 9.34
C ARG A 144 -17.69 -5.72 10.26
N GLU A 145 -17.43 -6.10 11.50
CA GLU A 145 -18.46 -6.57 12.41
C GLU A 145 -19.45 -5.45 12.76
N GLY A 146 -20.74 -5.73 12.64
CA GLY A 146 -21.81 -4.77 12.94
C GLY A 146 -22.08 -3.74 11.83
N LEU A 147 -21.34 -3.77 10.72
CA LEU A 147 -21.63 -2.93 9.55
C LEU A 147 -22.80 -3.49 8.73
N ALA A 148 -23.56 -2.59 8.11
CA ALA A 148 -24.60 -2.99 7.18
C ALA A 148 -23.97 -3.66 5.93
N ASN A 149 -24.45 -4.85 5.55
CA ASN A 149 -23.99 -5.55 4.35
C ASN A 149 -24.12 -4.69 3.07
N LYS A 150 -25.13 -3.80 3.04
CA LYS A 150 -25.32 -2.84 1.96
C LYS A 150 -24.14 -1.88 1.84
N TRP A 151 -23.67 -1.31 2.96
CA TRP A 151 -22.52 -0.40 2.94
C TRP A 151 -21.28 -1.07 2.37
N LEU A 152 -20.98 -2.29 2.82
CA LEU A 152 -19.82 -3.05 2.32
C LEU A 152 -19.92 -3.35 0.82
N SER A 153 -21.12 -3.73 0.38
CA SER A 153 -21.40 -4.02 -1.03
C SER A 153 -21.26 -2.76 -1.89
N ASP A 154 -21.79 -1.64 -1.44
CA ASP A 154 -21.71 -0.34 -2.13
C ASP A 154 -20.26 0.19 -2.17
N PHE A 155 -19.50 0.01 -1.08
CA PHE A 155 -18.07 0.36 -1.02
C PHE A 155 -17.26 -0.39 -2.08
N ILE A 156 -17.41 -1.72 -2.16
CA ILE A 156 -16.73 -2.57 -3.14
C ILE A 156 -17.23 -2.26 -4.56
N LYS A 157 -18.54 -2.06 -4.73
CA LYS A 157 -19.17 -1.82 -6.04
C LYS A 157 -18.58 -0.59 -6.72
N HIS A 158 -18.34 0.50 -5.99
CA HIS A 158 -17.72 1.70 -6.54
C HIS A 158 -16.38 1.43 -7.26
N PHE A 159 -15.54 0.54 -6.73
CA PHE A 159 -14.27 0.18 -7.38
C PHE A 159 -14.46 -0.77 -8.55
N LYS A 160 -15.42 -1.70 -8.44
CA LYS A 160 -15.78 -2.61 -9.53
C LYS A 160 -16.37 -1.89 -10.73
N ASP A 161 -17.21 -0.88 -10.49
CA ASP A 161 -17.81 -0.06 -11.54
C ASP A 161 -16.73 0.74 -12.31
N GLN A 162 -15.66 1.12 -11.62
CA GLN A 162 -14.44 1.71 -12.20
C GLN A 162 -13.43 0.69 -12.73
N ARG A 163 -13.78 -0.62 -12.72
CA ARG A 163 -12.96 -1.71 -13.26
C ARG A 163 -11.60 -1.89 -12.59
N PHE A 164 -11.48 -1.55 -11.31
CA PHE A 164 -10.24 -1.78 -10.56
C PHE A 164 -9.91 -3.29 -10.55
N PRO A 165 -8.67 -3.68 -10.94
CA PRO A 165 -8.30 -5.10 -11.08
C PRO A 165 -8.02 -5.80 -9.74
N CYS A 166 -7.93 -5.04 -8.64
CA CYS A 166 -7.51 -5.53 -7.33
C CYS A 166 -8.50 -6.52 -6.71
N HIS A 167 -7.99 -7.41 -5.86
CA HIS A 167 -8.83 -8.33 -5.10
C HIS A 167 -9.41 -7.68 -3.84
N PHE A 168 -10.68 -7.90 -3.55
CA PHE A 168 -11.30 -7.51 -2.27
C PHE A 168 -11.48 -8.74 -1.37
N VAL A 169 -10.80 -8.74 -0.23
CA VAL A 169 -10.72 -9.89 0.68
C VAL A 169 -11.35 -9.52 2.01
N GLN A 170 -12.40 -10.25 2.41
CA GLN A 170 -13.01 -10.07 3.72
C GLN A 170 -12.22 -10.82 4.78
N VAL A 171 -11.67 -10.08 5.75
CA VAL A 171 -10.84 -10.66 6.81
C VAL A 171 -11.73 -11.14 7.96
N LYS A 172 -11.32 -12.23 8.63
CA LYS A 172 -11.99 -12.73 9.84
C LYS A 172 -11.60 -11.88 11.06
N ALA A 173 -12.38 -11.93 12.13
CA ALA A 173 -12.27 -11.02 13.27
C ALA A 173 -10.88 -10.94 13.95
N LYS A 174 -10.01 -11.95 13.81
CA LYS A 174 -8.67 -12.00 14.42
C LYS A 174 -7.52 -11.61 13.46
N GLY A 175 -7.85 -11.22 12.23
CA GLY A 175 -6.87 -10.98 11.16
C GLY A 175 -6.61 -12.19 10.28
N ASP A 176 -7.22 -13.34 10.59
CA ASP A 176 -6.98 -14.60 9.88
C ASP A 176 -7.57 -14.56 8.46
N LEU A 177 -6.76 -14.92 7.48
CA LEU A 177 -7.11 -15.03 6.06
C LEU A 177 -7.54 -16.46 5.75
N ALA A 178 -8.45 -16.62 4.79
CA ALA A 178 -8.89 -17.97 4.38
C ALA A 178 -7.80 -18.72 3.61
N THR A 179 -6.99 -17.99 2.84
CA THR A 179 -5.95 -18.54 1.95
C THR A 179 -4.72 -17.61 1.95
N PRO A 180 -3.93 -17.54 3.05
CA PRO A 180 -2.82 -16.60 3.18
C PRO A 180 -1.79 -16.71 2.04
N LEU A 181 -1.37 -17.94 1.71
CA LEU A 181 -0.41 -18.23 0.62
C LEU A 181 -0.82 -17.61 -0.74
N VAL A 182 -2.11 -17.61 -1.08
CA VAL A 182 -2.61 -17.07 -2.36
C VAL A 182 -2.29 -15.58 -2.50
N TRP A 183 -2.28 -14.86 -1.38
CA TRP A 183 -2.03 -13.41 -1.40
C TRP A 183 -0.54 -13.06 -1.51
N LEU A 184 0.36 -14.04 -1.37
CA LEU A 184 1.80 -13.87 -1.55
C LEU A 184 2.28 -14.15 -2.98
N ASP A 185 1.45 -14.75 -3.84
CA ASP A 185 1.75 -14.82 -5.28
C ASP A 185 1.97 -13.40 -5.84
N PRO A 186 3.02 -13.06 -6.59
CA PRO A 186 3.34 -11.67 -6.96
C PRO A 186 2.55 -11.12 -8.18
N THR A 187 1.45 -11.76 -8.60
CA THR A 187 0.69 -11.28 -9.78
C THR A 187 0.12 -9.88 -9.57
N VAL A 188 0.56 -8.91 -10.38
CA VAL A 188 0.11 -7.52 -10.36
C VAL A 188 -1.41 -7.39 -10.64
N ARG A 189 -2.10 -6.58 -9.84
CA ARG A 189 -3.56 -6.33 -9.87
C ARG A 189 -3.93 -4.88 -9.50
N ARG A 190 -2.99 -3.94 -9.58
CA ARG A 190 -3.18 -2.50 -9.31
C ARG A 190 -3.58 -1.73 -10.57
N VAL A 191 -4.13 -0.52 -10.39
CA VAL A 191 -4.48 0.39 -11.51
C VAL A 191 -3.24 1.13 -11.99
N SER A 192 -2.43 1.63 -11.05
CA SER A 192 -1.20 2.35 -11.37
C SER A 192 -0.17 1.43 -12.02
N GLN A 193 0.41 1.90 -13.13
CA GLN A 193 1.51 1.25 -13.85
C GLN A 193 2.88 1.73 -13.37
N TYR A 194 2.94 2.58 -12.33
CA TYR A 194 4.17 3.29 -11.94
C TYR A 194 5.33 2.34 -11.60
N PHE A 195 5.01 1.18 -11.06
CA PHE A 195 5.98 0.17 -10.63
C PHE A 195 6.33 -0.85 -11.71
N ASP A 196 5.77 -0.74 -12.91
CA ASP A 196 5.97 -1.71 -13.98
C ASP A 196 7.26 -1.36 -14.75
N GLU A 197 7.96 -2.38 -15.24
CA GLU A 197 9.25 -2.22 -15.94
C GLU A 197 9.04 -1.73 -17.38
N GLY A 198 9.92 -0.83 -17.85
CA GLY A 198 9.89 -0.32 -19.22
C GLY A 198 8.87 0.79 -19.48
N GLU A 199 7.98 1.07 -18.52
CA GLU A 199 7.03 2.17 -18.64
C GLU A 199 7.73 3.53 -18.50
N THR A 200 7.54 4.39 -19.51
CA THR A 200 8.07 5.76 -19.53
C THR A 200 6.91 6.73 -19.46
N TYR A 201 6.95 7.61 -18.46
CA TYR A 201 5.91 8.61 -18.24
C TYR A 201 6.27 9.91 -18.95
N ALA A 202 5.25 10.56 -19.53
CA ALA A 202 5.39 11.93 -20.00
C ALA A 202 5.77 12.84 -18.82
N ILE A 203 6.75 13.72 -19.04
CA ILE A 203 7.22 14.66 -18.03
C ILE A 203 6.46 15.99 -18.22
N GLU A 204 5.74 16.42 -17.20
CA GLU A 204 4.96 17.66 -17.24
C GLU A 204 5.87 18.87 -17.48
N GLY A 205 5.63 19.61 -18.56
CA GLY A 205 6.37 20.84 -18.92
C GLY A 205 7.64 20.62 -19.75
N LEU A 206 7.94 19.39 -20.17
CA LEU A 206 8.93 19.12 -21.21
C LEU A 206 8.21 19.12 -22.56
N GLU A 207 8.31 20.22 -23.30
CA GLU A 207 7.92 20.24 -24.71
C GLU A 207 8.91 19.34 -25.46
N THR A 208 8.41 18.28 -26.09
CA THR A 208 9.17 17.58 -27.14
C THR A 208 9.21 18.53 -28.33
N ASP A 209 10.42 18.81 -28.83
CA ASP A 209 10.71 19.78 -29.91
C ASP A 209 10.14 19.35 -31.30
N ASP A 210 9.19 18.43 -31.32
CA ASP A 210 8.57 17.89 -32.52
C ASP A 210 7.38 18.79 -32.90
N GLU A 211 7.69 19.87 -33.62
CA GLU A 211 6.73 20.73 -34.33
C GLU A 211 6.07 20.02 -35.55
N GLU A 212 5.65 18.77 -35.40
CA GLU A 212 4.78 18.10 -36.38
C GLU A 212 3.51 17.61 -35.69
N ASP A 213 2.42 18.34 -35.98
CA ASP A 213 1.06 18.23 -35.48
C ASP A 213 0.36 16.98 -36.05
N ASP A 214 0.94 15.81 -35.82
CA ASP A 214 0.30 14.51 -36.01
C ASP A 214 0.12 13.86 -34.62
N GLU A 215 -1.06 13.30 -34.36
CA GLU A 215 -1.39 12.50 -33.17
C GLU A 215 -0.57 11.18 -33.15
N GLU A 216 0.76 11.25 -33.25
CA GLU A 216 1.63 10.11 -33.06
C GLU A 216 1.59 9.71 -31.58
N ASP A 217 1.21 8.45 -31.35
CA ASP A 217 1.32 7.82 -30.04
C ASP A 217 2.79 7.83 -29.63
N THR A 218 3.15 8.81 -28.80
CA THR A 218 4.49 8.97 -28.22
C THR A 218 4.96 7.71 -27.47
N GLY A 219 4.06 6.77 -27.19
CA GLY A 219 4.32 5.59 -26.35
C GLY A 219 4.53 5.93 -24.88
N LEU A 220 4.35 7.21 -24.50
CA LEU A 220 4.51 7.69 -23.14
C LEU A 220 3.19 7.57 -22.38
N LEU A 221 3.24 7.01 -21.18
CA LEU A 221 2.11 7.02 -20.27
C LEU A 221 1.86 8.44 -19.74
N PRO A 222 0.59 8.85 -19.55
CA PRO A 222 0.30 10.08 -18.82
C PRO A 222 0.85 10.00 -17.38
N PRO A 223 1.28 11.11 -16.78
CA PRO A 223 1.80 11.13 -15.41
C PRO A 223 0.85 10.44 -14.43
N GLU A 224 1.41 9.73 -13.44
CA GLU A 224 0.62 9.11 -12.38
C GLU A 224 -0.24 10.19 -11.67
N PRO A 225 -1.59 10.13 -11.77
CA PRO A 225 -2.45 11.23 -11.39
C PRO A 225 -2.41 11.60 -9.91
N TYR A 226 -2.01 10.69 -9.01
CA TYR A 226 -1.82 11.03 -7.60
C TYR A 226 -0.46 11.67 -7.32
N PHE A 227 0.50 11.59 -8.24
CA PHE A 227 1.83 12.17 -8.09
C PHE A 227 1.95 13.59 -8.65
N ILE A 228 1.00 14.04 -9.48
CA ILE A 228 0.98 15.39 -10.04
C ILE A 228 0.99 16.45 -8.91
N ARG A 229 1.86 17.45 -9.04
CA ARG A 229 1.98 18.58 -8.13
C ARG A 229 1.69 19.88 -8.85
N GLN A 230 0.97 20.77 -8.19
CA GLN A 230 0.76 22.14 -8.65
C GLN A 230 2.07 22.94 -8.52
N THR A 231 2.14 24.10 -9.16
CA THR A 231 3.26 25.05 -9.02
C THR A 231 3.51 25.50 -7.58
N SER A 232 2.51 25.36 -6.69
CA SER A 232 2.65 25.59 -5.24
C SER A 232 3.44 24.49 -4.51
N GLY A 233 3.75 23.37 -5.17
CA GLY A 233 4.35 22.16 -4.59
C GLY A 233 3.35 21.20 -3.94
N ARG A 234 2.09 21.61 -3.79
CA ARG A 234 1.00 20.77 -3.26
C ARG A 234 0.56 19.74 -4.30
N ARG A 235 0.04 18.60 -3.85
CA ARG A 235 -0.56 17.61 -4.75
C ARG A 235 -1.79 18.19 -5.41
N ASP A 236 -1.99 17.89 -6.69
CA ASP A 236 -3.22 18.27 -7.37
C ASP A 236 -4.44 17.55 -6.76
N LYS A 237 -4.27 16.25 -6.51
CA LYS A 237 -5.23 15.42 -5.76
C LYS A 237 -4.85 15.36 -4.27
N GLU A 238 -5.28 16.35 -3.50
CA GLU A 238 -5.05 16.34 -2.06
C GLU A 238 -5.88 15.30 -1.34
N LEU A 239 -5.28 14.64 -0.35
CA LEU A 239 -5.98 13.67 0.50
C LEU A 239 -6.32 14.29 1.85
N PRO A 240 -7.45 13.90 2.47
CA PRO A 240 -7.76 14.32 3.82
C PRO A 240 -6.69 13.79 4.80
N ASP A 241 -6.36 14.59 5.81
CA ASP A 241 -5.44 14.18 6.86
C ASP A 241 -6.11 13.11 7.74
N VAL A 242 -5.65 11.86 7.60
CA VAL A 242 -6.22 10.73 8.32
C VAL A 242 -6.19 10.93 9.84
N ARG A 243 -5.23 11.71 10.36
CA ARG A 243 -5.04 11.95 11.80
C ARG A 243 -6.26 12.62 12.44
N GLU A 244 -7.02 13.40 11.66
CA GLU A 244 -8.24 14.07 12.14
C GLU A 244 -9.38 13.10 12.46
N PHE A 245 -9.32 11.86 11.92
CA PHE A 245 -10.37 10.86 12.03
C PHE A 245 -10.02 9.71 12.97
N LEU A 246 -8.78 9.66 13.44
CA LEU A 246 -8.34 8.64 14.38
C LEU A 246 -8.89 8.93 15.79
N PRO A 247 -9.11 7.89 16.61
CA PRO A 247 -9.42 8.08 18.02
C PRO A 247 -8.35 8.96 18.69
N LYS A 248 -8.78 10.03 19.36
CA LYS A 248 -7.87 10.85 20.17
C LYS A 248 -7.33 10.00 21.31
N LYS A 249 -6.01 9.99 21.49
CA LYS A 249 -5.33 9.35 22.62
C LYS A 249 -5.63 10.08 23.92
#